data_AF-A0A7C9DI30-F1
#
_entry.id   AF-A0A7C9DI30-F1
#
_cell.length_a   1.000
_cell.length_b   1.000
_cell.length_c   1.000
_cell.angle_alpha   90.00
_cell.angle_beta   90.00
_cell.angle_gamma   90.00
#
_symmetry.space_group_name_H-M   'P 1'
#
loop_
_entity.id
_entity.type
_entity.pdbx_description
1 polymer ?
#
loop_
_entity_poly.entity_id
_entity_poly.type
_entity_poly.pdbx_seq_one_letter_code
_entity_poly.pdbx_strand_id
1 'polypeptide(L)'
;TSTIAKELGLRNQVGDILLMGVKQGEGFSEPEIEEARACLFALRTVADYGYKRLEVEGDSLNLIRRLQSKDTPNNSLGFFISDILLFSSSFDSIVWKYIRRG
;
A
#
# COMPACT_ATOMS: atom_id res chain seq x y z
N THR A 1 -24.08 -7.98 2.58
CA THR A 1 -22.98 -7.00 2.67
C THR A 1 -21.73 -7.67 2.15
N SER A 2 -21.01 -7.08 1.19
CA SER A 2 -19.74 -7.64 0.73
C SER A 2 -18.63 -7.29 1.73
N THR A 3 -17.78 -8.26 2.06
CA THR A 3 -16.62 -8.07 2.93
C THR A 3 -15.39 -7.91 2.04
N ILE A 4 -14.59 -6.87 2.28
CA ILE A 4 -13.32 -6.64 1.57
C ILE A 4 -12.17 -6.82 2.55
N ALA A 5 -11.31 -7.80 2.30
CA ALA A 5 -10.11 -8.06 3.09
C ALA A 5 -8.89 -7.37 2.46
N LYS A 6 -8.09 -6.69 3.29
CA LYS A 6 -6.83 -6.06 2.91
C LYS A 6 -5.72 -6.79 3.62
N GLU A 7 -4.77 -7.33 2.87
CA GLU A 7 -3.69 -8.16 3.40
C GLU A 7 -2.37 -7.39 3.38
N LEU A 8 -1.55 -7.65 4.39
CA LEU A 8 -0.20 -7.11 4.54
C LEU A 8 0.73 -8.25 4.92
N GLY A 9 1.85 -8.34 4.22
CA GLY A 9 2.99 -9.15 4.63
C GLY A 9 4.24 -8.28 4.72
N LEU A 10 4.95 -8.36 5.83
CA LEU A 10 6.26 -7.74 6.02
C LEU A 10 7.31 -8.85 6.12
N ARG A 11 8.36 -8.73 5.33
CA ARG A 11 9.51 -9.65 5.34
C ARG A 11 10.83 -8.89 5.44
N ASN A 12 11.84 -9.52 6.02
CA ASN A 12 13.20 -9.00 5.99
C ASN A 12 13.88 -9.27 4.63
N GLN A 13 15.13 -8.83 4.49
CA GLN A 13 15.90 -9.03 3.24
C GLN A 13 16.29 -10.49 2.96
N VAL A 14 16.25 -11.35 3.96
CA VAL A 14 16.54 -12.80 3.84
C VAL A 14 15.26 -13.58 3.48
N GLY A 15 14.10 -12.93 3.54
CA GLY A 15 12.79 -13.50 3.22
C GLY A 15 11.99 -13.96 4.43
N ASP A 16 12.50 -13.80 5.66
CA ASP A 16 11.75 -14.18 6.86
C ASP A 16 10.56 -13.25 7.05
N ILE A 17 9.39 -13.83 7.34
CA ILE A 17 8.17 -13.08 7.64
C ILE A 17 8.29 -12.50 9.05
N LEU A 18 8.26 -11.18 9.14
CA LEU A 18 8.29 -10.45 10.41
C LEU A 18 6.88 -10.14 10.92
N LEU A 19 5.94 -9.93 10.00
CA LEU A 19 4.55 -9.60 10.32
C LEU A 19 3.61 -10.01 9.19
N MET A 20 2.42 -10.47 9.58
CA MET A 20 1.26 -10.61 8.70
C MET A 20 0.09 -9.87 9.34
N GLY A 21 -0.69 -9.18 8.51
CA GLY A 21 -1.84 -8.42 8.97
C GLY A 21 -2.99 -8.48 7.98
N VAL A 22 -4.21 -8.50 8.50
CA VAL A 22 -5.42 -8.39 7.70
C VAL A 22 -6.31 -7.31 8.29
N LYS A 23 -6.85 -6.45 7.43
CA LYS A 23 -7.89 -5.49 7.80
C LYS A 23 -9.14 -5.75 6.97
N GLN A 24 -10.21 -6.18 7.64
CA GLN A 24 -11.53 -6.31 7.03
C GLN A 24 -12.24 -4.96 7.02
N GLY A 25 -12.89 -4.66 5.91
CA GLY A 25 -13.82 -3.54 5.76
C GLY A 25 -15.16 -4.03 5.25
N GLU A 26 -16.19 -3.23 5.54
CA GLU A 26 -17.54 -3.43 5.03
C GLU A 26 -17.85 -2.43 3.92
N GLY A 27 -18.66 -2.85 2.94
CA GLY A 27 -19.18 -1.99 1.89
C GLY A 27 -18.68 -2.33 0.49
N PHE A 28 -18.91 -1.41 -0.44
CA PHE A 28 -18.49 -1.52 -1.83
C PHE A 28 -17.71 -0.27 -2.24
N SER A 29 -16.62 -0.50 -2.94
CA SER A 29 -15.75 0.54 -3.49
C SER A 29 -15.07 -0.02 -4.73
N GLU A 30 -14.55 0.88 -5.55
CA GLU A 30 -13.77 0.49 -6.72
C GLU A 30 -12.49 -0.25 -6.27
N PRO A 31 -12.08 -1.32 -6.98
CA PRO A 31 -10.89 -2.09 -6.62
C PRO A 31 -9.66 -1.21 -6.39
N GLU A 32 -9.45 -0.19 -7.23
CA GLU A 32 -8.30 0.72 -7.13
C GLU A 32 -8.27 1.51 -5.80
N ILE A 33 -9.45 1.87 -5.28
CA ILE A 33 -9.56 2.53 -3.97
C ILE A 33 -9.20 1.56 -2.85
N GLU A 34 -9.59 0.28 -2.97
CA GLU A 34 -9.27 -0.72 -1.96
C GLU A 34 -7.79 -1.07 -1.94
N GLU A 35 -7.14 -1.14 -3.10
CA GLU A 35 -5.69 -1.31 -3.23
C GLU A 35 -4.95 -0.12 -2.58
N ALA A 36 -5.42 1.11 -2.83
CA ALA A 36 -4.81 2.30 -2.21
C ALA A 36 -5.00 2.31 -0.69
N ARG A 37 -6.17 1.89 -0.19
CA ARG A 37 -6.40 1.73 1.26
C ARG A 37 -5.56 0.62 1.87
N ALA A 38 -5.35 -0.49 1.17
CA ALA A 38 -4.47 -1.58 1.60
C ALA A 38 -3.03 -1.09 1.72
N CYS A 39 -2.56 -0.30 0.75
CA CYS A 39 -1.25 0.35 0.80
C CYS A 39 -1.11 1.29 2.01
N LEU A 40 -2.10 2.16 2.29
CA LEU A 40 -2.08 3.01 3.48
C LEU A 40 -2.06 2.21 4.78
N PHE A 41 -2.85 1.14 4.85
CA PHE A 41 -2.85 0.23 6.00
C PHE A 41 -1.48 -0.41 6.21
N ALA A 42 -0.84 -0.89 5.14
CA ALA A 42 0.50 -1.45 5.17
C ALA A 42 1.53 -0.43 5.68
N LEU A 43 1.57 0.76 5.11
CA LEU A 43 2.53 1.80 5.48
C LEU A 43 2.38 2.23 6.94
N ARG A 44 1.14 2.46 7.40
CA ARG A 44 0.89 2.82 8.81
C ARG A 44 1.35 1.73 9.76
N THR A 45 0.97 0.48 9.47
CA THR A 45 1.38 -0.67 10.28
C THR A 45 2.90 -0.76 10.35
N VAL A 46 3.59 -0.65 9.23
CA VAL A 46 5.05 -0.76 9.20
C VAL A 46 5.74 0.43 9.89
N ALA A 47 5.17 1.64 9.79
CA ALA A 47 5.65 2.81 10.52
C ALA A 47 5.49 2.66 12.04
N ASP A 48 4.38 2.07 12.51
CA ASP A 48 4.13 1.80 13.93
C ASP A 48 5.15 0.82 14.51
N TYR A 49 5.73 -0.06 13.69
CA TYR A 49 6.81 -0.97 14.07
C TYR A 49 8.22 -0.34 13.94
N GLY A 50 8.31 0.94 13.55
CA GLY A 50 9.56 1.69 13.53
C GLY A 50 10.45 1.47 12.30
N TYR A 51 9.96 0.79 11.25
CA TYR A 51 10.74 0.62 10.03
C TYR A 51 10.80 1.92 9.22
N LYS A 52 11.99 2.29 8.74
CA LYS A 52 12.24 3.55 8.01
C LYS A 52 12.67 3.38 6.56
N ARG A 53 13.03 2.17 6.13
CA ARG A 53 13.43 1.87 4.75
C ARG A 53 12.61 0.73 4.19
N LEU A 54 11.84 0.99 3.14
CA LEU A 54 10.84 0.07 2.61
C LEU A 54 11.04 -0.25 1.13
N GLU A 55 10.76 -1.51 0.80
CA GLU A 55 10.42 -1.95 -0.54
C GLU A 55 8.96 -2.43 -0.49
N VAL A 56 8.07 -1.71 -1.16
CA VAL A 56 6.65 -2.00 -1.18
C VAL A 56 6.31 -2.72 -2.48
N GLU A 57 5.84 -3.95 -2.33
CA GLU A 57 5.36 -4.77 -3.42
C GLU A 57 3.83 -4.80 -3.45
N GLY A 58 3.26 -4.62 -4.64
CA GLY A 58 1.83 -4.71 -4.86
C GLY A 58 1.50 -5.17 -6.28
N ASP A 59 0.30 -5.70 -6.46
CA ASP A 59 -0.16 -6.25 -7.74
C ASP A 59 -1.10 -5.31 -8.52
N SER A 60 -1.36 -4.12 -7.97
CA SER A 60 -2.07 -3.07 -8.70
C SER A 60 -1.09 -2.28 -9.55
N LEU A 61 -0.94 -2.67 -10.81
CA LEU A 61 -0.06 -1.98 -11.76
C LEU A 61 -0.40 -0.48 -11.87
N ASN A 62 -1.69 -0.14 -11.86
CA ASN A 62 -2.15 1.24 -11.94
C ASN A 62 -1.68 2.05 -10.73
N LEU A 63 -1.94 1.55 -9.51
CA LEU A 63 -1.51 2.20 -8.27
C LEU A 63 0.01 2.35 -8.21
N ILE A 64 0.76 1.26 -8.44
CA ILE A 64 2.23 1.28 -8.37
C ILE A 64 2.81 2.28 -9.37
N ARG A 65 2.33 2.30 -10.62
CA ARG A 65 2.81 3.27 -11.62
C ARG A 65 2.56 4.70 -11.21
N ARG A 66 1.37 5.00 -10.66
CA ARG A 66 1.05 6.36 -10.18
C ARG A 66 1.89 6.77 -8.99
N LEU A 67 2.19 5.85 -8.06
CA LEU A 67 3.09 6.12 -6.94
C LEU A 67 4.53 6.38 -7.40
N GLN A 68 5.00 5.65 -8.41
CA GLN A 68 6.32 5.87 -9.02
C GLN A 68 6.40 7.22 -9.75
N SER A 69 5.37 7.59 -10.52
CA SER A 69 5.32 8.86 -11.26
C SER A 69 4.85 10.04 -10.43
N LYS A 70 4.42 9.81 -9.18
CA LYS A 70 3.75 10.79 -8.30
C LYS A 70 2.53 11.45 -8.97
N ASP A 71 1.82 10.69 -9.81
CA ASP A 71 0.64 11.16 -10.54
C ASP A 71 -0.60 11.10 -9.64
N THR A 72 -1.19 12.27 -9.36
CA THR A 72 -2.34 12.44 -8.48
C THR A 72 -3.55 12.92 -9.30
N PRO A 73 -4.38 12.01 -9.84
CA PRO A 73 -5.52 12.39 -10.66
C PRO A 73 -6.54 13.19 -9.85
N ASN A 74 -7.30 14.09 -10.49
CA ASN A 74 -8.34 14.86 -9.82
C ASN A 74 -9.63 14.04 -9.62
N ASN A 75 -9.55 12.96 -8.83
CA ASN A 75 -10.65 12.08 -8.49
C ASN A 75 -10.43 11.42 -7.11
N SER A 76 -11.37 10.57 -6.68
CA SER A 76 -11.31 9.85 -5.39
C SER A 76 -9.98 9.13 -5.17
N LEU A 77 -9.45 8.45 -6.19
CA LEU A 77 -8.18 7.72 -6.10
C LEU A 77 -7.00 8.68 -5.86
N GLY A 78 -7.01 9.85 -6.47
CA GLY A 78 -5.94 10.84 -6.30
C GLY A 78 -5.80 11.37 -4.88
N PHE A 79 -6.89 11.47 -4.12
CA PHE A 79 -6.81 11.77 -2.68
C PHE A 79 -6.04 10.69 -1.91
N PHE A 80 -6.33 9.40 -2.17
CA PHE A 80 -5.58 8.31 -1.54
C PHE A 80 -4.11 8.28 -1.97
N ILE A 81 -3.81 8.51 -3.25
CA ILE A 81 -2.42 8.58 -3.73
C ILE A 81 -1.69 9.74 -3.07
N SER A 82 -2.33 10.90 -2.93
CA SER A 82 -1.75 12.06 -2.26
C SER A 82 -1.43 11.76 -0.79
N ASP A 83 -2.36 11.11 -0.08
CA ASP A 83 -2.14 10.66 1.30
C ASP A 83 -1.00 9.63 1.41
N ILE A 84 -0.93 8.67 0.48
CA ILE A 84 0.17 7.69 0.44
C ILE A 84 1.51 8.40 0.24
N LEU A 85 1.59 9.31 -0.73
CA LEU A 85 2.81 10.04 -1.03
C LEU A 85 3.24 10.94 0.14
N LEU A 86 2.28 11.66 0.75
CA LEU A 86 2.55 12.48 1.94
C LEU A 86 3.02 11.62 3.11
N PHE A 87 2.36 10.49 3.39
CA PHE A 87 2.79 9.60 4.46
C PHE A 87 4.15 8.96 4.16
N SER A 88 4.41 8.65 2.90
CA SER A 88 5.66 8.04 2.45
C SER A 88 6.89 8.92 2.66
N SER A 89 6.71 10.24 2.78
CA SER A 89 7.81 11.17 3.08
C SER A 89 8.31 11.06 4.53
N SER A 90 7.66 10.28 5.39
CA SER A 90 8.11 10.00 6.76
C SER A 90 9.15 8.85 6.86
N PHE A 91 9.41 8.18 5.74
CA PHE A 91 10.41 7.12 5.60
C PHE A 91 11.71 7.69 5.00
N ASP A 92 12.86 7.13 5.41
CA ASP A 92 14.18 7.50 4.88
C ASP A 92 14.31 7.07 3.40
N SER A 93 13.72 5.92 3.04
CA SER A 93 13.67 5.45 1.67
C SER A 93 12.43 4.58 1.43
N ILE A 94 11.81 4.76 0.27
CA ILE A 94 10.71 3.90 -0.17
C ILE A 94 10.83 3.62 -1.67
N VAL A 95 10.67 2.36 -2.05
CA VAL A 95 10.66 1.91 -3.45
C VAL A 95 9.38 1.15 -3.71
N TRP A 96 8.71 1.46 -4.82
CA TRP A 96 7.47 0.80 -5.23
C TRP A 96 7.78 -0.23 -6.32
N LYS A 97 7.34 -1.47 -6.14
CA LYS A 97 7.51 -2.56 -7.10
C LYS A 97 6.18 -3.21 -7.44
N TYR A 98 5.95 -3.36 -8.73
CA TYR A 98 4.81 -4.12 -9.23
C TYR A 98 5.18 -5.61 -9.29
N ILE A 99 4.37 -6.46 -8.69
CA ILE A 99 4.48 -7.91 -8.76
C ILE A 99 3.26 -8.45 -9.48
N ARG A 100 3.47 -9.22 -10.56
CA ARG A 100 2.38 -9.83 -11.31
C ARG A 100 1.77 -10.98 -10.49
N ARG A 101 0.45 -11.04 -10.39
CA ARG A 101 -0.26 -12.23 -9.90
C ARG A 101 0.09 -13.42 -10.80
N GLY A 102 0.60 -14.50 -10.20
CA GLY A 102 0.91 -15.76 -10.89
C GLY A 102 -0.34 -16.46 -11.39
#